data_AF-A0A1C4T9C2-F1
#
_entry.id   AF-A0A1C4T9C2-F1
#
_cell.length_a   1.000
_cell.length_b   1.000
_cell.length_c   1.000
_cell.angle_alpha   90.00
_cell.angle_beta   90.00
_cell.angle_gamma   90.00
#
_symmetry.space_group_name_H-M   'P 1'
#
loop_
_entity.id
_entity.type
_entity.pdbx_description
1 polymer ?
#
loop_
_entity_poly.entity_id
_entity_poly.type
_entity_poly.pdbx_seq_one_letter_code
_entity_poly.pdbx_strand_id
1 'polypeptide(L)'
;MTSVMLAAYPDVFAAGAVVAGIPYGCGTDVVSAFGCMSPGVDRTPAAWAQAVRDAHPGFAGPWPRVAIWHGDNDATVAPRNADELRDQWTAVHGLGQIPDRTSTIGPNSTRRSEYLAADGGASAVEVNRVPGIGHGTPVDPGSGAEQCGATGTQHFIDSVCSSYWITRFFGLDGTTTPEPPVDPPTEPAACWTANNYEHVRAGRATTTGGQVYAQGSGQHLGLYNTFVTHTLKESPAGHYVVADGSCP
;
A
#
# COMPACT_ATOMS: atom_id res chain seq x y z
N MET A 1 2.01 -6.46 9.63
CA MET A 1 1.21 -5.22 9.49
C MET A 1 1.05 -4.77 8.05
N THR A 2 2.09 -4.77 7.19
CA THR A 2 1.97 -4.29 5.80
C THR A 2 0.76 -4.84 5.05
N SER A 3 0.55 -6.17 5.03
CA SER A 3 -0.59 -6.78 4.32
C SER A 3 -1.95 -6.25 4.79
N VAL A 4 -2.09 -5.89 6.08
CA VAL A 4 -3.31 -5.28 6.64
C VAL A 4 -3.50 -3.87 6.10
N MET A 5 -2.46 -3.06 6.09
CA MET A 5 -2.55 -1.68 5.60
C MET A 5 -2.89 -1.64 4.12
N LEU A 6 -2.28 -2.51 3.31
CA LEU A 6 -2.54 -2.58 1.87
C LEU A 6 -3.96 -3.07 1.54
N ALA A 7 -4.52 -3.96 2.37
CA ALA A 7 -5.87 -4.49 2.16
C ALA A 7 -6.96 -3.52 2.65
N ALA A 8 -6.78 -2.93 3.83
CA ALA A 8 -7.80 -2.09 4.47
C ALA A 8 -7.77 -0.63 3.99
N TYR A 9 -6.62 -0.14 3.53
CA TYR A 9 -6.42 1.24 3.07
C TYR A 9 -5.75 1.31 1.69
N PRO A 10 -6.34 0.65 0.67
CA PRO A 10 -5.74 0.56 -0.67
C PRO A 10 -5.68 1.91 -1.40
N ASP A 11 -6.50 2.88 -0.99
CA ASP A 11 -6.52 4.26 -1.48
C ASP A 11 -5.39 5.14 -0.94
N VAL A 12 -4.71 4.70 0.14
CA VAL A 12 -3.62 5.46 0.79
C VAL A 12 -2.24 5.08 0.25
N PHE A 13 -2.06 3.83 -0.18
CA PHE A 13 -0.75 3.29 -0.55
C PHE A 13 -0.68 2.88 -2.01
N ALA A 14 0.24 3.46 -2.78
CA ALA A 14 0.51 3.01 -4.15
C ALA A 14 1.20 1.64 -4.20
N ALA A 15 2.02 1.33 -3.19
CA ALA A 15 2.73 0.07 -3.08
C ALA A 15 3.16 -0.23 -1.63
N GLY A 16 3.49 -1.49 -1.33
CA GLY A 16 4.09 -1.89 -0.06
C GLY A 16 5.00 -3.10 -0.17
N ALA A 17 5.80 -3.33 0.88
CA ALA A 17 6.74 -4.44 0.96
C ALA A 17 6.50 -5.30 2.21
N VAL A 18 6.28 -6.59 2.02
CA VAL A 18 6.11 -7.57 3.08
C VAL A 18 7.41 -8.36 3.22
N VAL A 19 8.10 -8.17 4.35
CA VAL A 19 9.36 -8.86 4.65
C VAL A 19 9.12 -9.89 5.75
N ALA A 20 9.40 -11.16 5.47
CA ALA A 20 9.20 -12.30 6.36
C ALA A 20 7.79 -12.35 6.98
N GLY A 21 6.76 -12.01 6.19
CA GLY A 21 5.38 -11.83 6.66
C GLY A 21 4.42 -12.93 6.21
N ILE A 22 3.13 -12.70 6.49
CA ILE A 22 2.02 -13.59 6.14
C ILE A 22 0.93 -12.82 5.35
N PRO A 23 0.05 -13.52 4.61
CA PRO A 23 -1.09 -12.91 3.92
C PRO A 23 -2.05 -12.15 4.85
N TYR A 24 -2.77 -11.18 4.28
CA TYR A 24 -3.91 -10.57 4.96
C TYR A 24 -5.00 -11.62 5.23
N GLY A 25 -5.64 -11.53 6.40
CA GLY A 25 -6.70 -12.45 6.82
C GLY A 25 -6.22 -13.86 7.17
N CYS A 26 -4.89 -14.09 7.27
CA CYS A 26 -4.34 -15.38 7.67
C CYS A 26 -4.45 -15.58 9.20
N GLY A 27 -3.93 -14.64 9.99
CA GLY A 27 -3.98 -14.67 11.46
C GLY A 27 -4.99 -13.68 12.02
N THR A 28 -6.27 -14.05 12.08
CA THR A 28 -7.34 -13.22 12.65
C THR A 28 -7.47 -13.35 14.16
N ASP A 29 -6.80 -14.33 14.74
CA ASP A 29 -6.70 -14.59 16.17
C ASP A 29 -5.35 -15.25 16.47
N VAL A 30 -5.04 -15.47 17.75
CA VAL A 30 -3.74 -16.01 18.17
C VAL A 30 -3.49 -17.42 17.61
N VAL A 31 -4.52 -18.27 17.59
CA VAL A 31 -4.37 -19.67 17.15
C VAL A 31 -4.16 -19.73 15.64
N SER A 32 -4.97 -19.00 14.87
CA SER A 32 -4.79 -18.90 13.42
C SER A 32 -3.47 -18.23 13.04
N ALA A 33 -3.02 -17.23 13.81
CA ALA A 33 -1.73 -16.59 13.60
C ALA A 33 -0.57 -17.59 13.70
N PHE A 34 -0.52 -18.42 14.76
CA PHE A 34 0.52 -19.43 14.88
C PHE A 34 0.47 -20.48 13.76
N GLY A 35 -0.74 -20.92 13.37
CA GLY A 35 -0.89 -21.85 12.23
C GLY A 35 -0.43 -21.26 10.90
N CYS A 36 -0.71 -19.98 10.67
CA CYS A 36 -0.22 -19.23 9.50
C CYS A 36 1.28 -19.01 9.51
N MET A 37 1.87 -18.73 10.68
CA MET A 37 3.32 -18.60 10.81
C MET A 37 4.00 -19.94 10.50
N SER A 38 3.60 -21.02 11.16
CA SER A 38 4.18 -22.34 10.97
C SER A 38 3.18 -23.45 11.30
N PRO A 39 2.96 -24.44 10.42
CA PRO A 39 3.69 -24.71 9.17
C PRO A 39 3.29 -23.83 7.97
N GLY A 40 2.40 -22.86 8.18
CA GLY A 40 1.73 -22.14 7.11
C GLY A 40 0.41 -22.80 6.73
N VAL A 41 -0.44 -22.04 6.09
CA VAL A 41 -1.70 -22.52 5.50
C VAL A 41 -1.57 -22.57 3.98
N ASP A 42 -2.51 -23.24 3.33
CA ASP A 42 -2.63 -23.32 1.87
C ASP A 42 -4.07 -23.00 1.52
N ARG A 43 -4.33 -21.82 0.96
CA ARG A 43 -5.67 -21.43 0.52
C ARG A 43 -5.65 -21.08 -0.95
N THR A 44 -6.79 -21.26 -1.59
CA THR A 44 -6.92 -20.91 -3.01
C THR A 44 -6.68 -19.40 -3.20
N PRO A 45 -6.07 -18.99 -4.33
CA PRO A 45 -5.90 -17.57 -4.65
C PRO A 45 -7.21 -16.78 -4.58
N ALA A 46 -8.32 -17.39 -5.00
CA ALA A 46 -9.66 -16.79 -4.91
C ALA A 46 -10.11 -16.53 -3.45
N ALA A 47 -9.87 -17.46 -2.53
CA ALA A 47 -10.19 -17.26 -1.11
C ALA A 47 -9.32 -16.15 -0.50
N TRP A 48 -8.06 -16.06 -0.91
CA TRP A 48 -7.18 -14.99 -0.47
C TRP A 48 -7.57 -13.61 -1.01
N ALA A 49 -7.90 -13.53 -2.29
CA ALA A 49 -8.37 -12.28 -2.90
C ALA A 49 -9.70 -11.83 -2.30
N GLN A 50 -10.61 -12.76 -2.01
CA GLN A 50 -11.87 -12.44 -1.34
C GLN A 50 -11.61 -11.81 0.03
N ALA A 51 -10.69 -12.38 0.83
CA ALA A 51 -10.34 -11.81 2.13
C ALA A 51 -9.86 -10.36 2.01
N VAL A 52 -9.02 -10.04 1.01
CA VAL A 52 -8.56 -8.66 0.76
C VAL A 52 -9.72 -7.75 0.34
N ARG A 53 -10.58 -8.19 -0.57
CA ARG A 53 -11.76 -7.41 -1.02
C ARG A 53 -12.75 -7.15 0.12
N ASP A 54 -12.90 -8.09 1.05
CA ASP A 54 -13.74 -7.94 2.24
C ASP A 54 -13.18 -6.92 3.24
N ALA A 55 -11.87 -6.63 3.19
CA ALA A 55 -11.24 -5.62 4.04
C ALA A 55 -11.67 -4.19 3.68
N HIS A 56 -12.02 -3.95 2.43
CA HIS A 56 -12.49 -2.66 1.93
C HIS A 56 -13.63 -2.85 0.91
N PRO A 57 -14.85 -3.19 1.37
CA PRO A 57 -15.97 -3.52 0.48
C PRO A 57 -16.31 -2.36 -0.47
N GLY A 58 -16.49 -2.68 -1.75
CA GLY A 58 -16.85 -1.69 -2.77
C GLY A 58 -15.67 -0.89 -3.34
N PHE A 59 -14.42 -1.16 -2.91
CA PHE A 59 -13.25 -0.55 -3.53
C PHE A 59 -13.17 -0.90 -5.02
N ALA A 60 -13.20 0.12 -5.87
CA ALA A 60 -13.09 0.02 -7.32
C ALA A 60 -11.81 0.70 -7.87
N GLY A 61 -10.96 1.23 -6.99
CA GLY A 61 -9.68 1.84 -7.35
C GLY A 61 -8.60 0.81 -7.66
N PRO A 62 -7.40 1.27 -8.07
CA PRO A 62 -6.27 0.39 -8.27
C PRO A 62 -5.79 -0.20 -6.94
N TRP A 63 -5.49 -1.50 -6.91
CA TRP A 63 -4.87 -2.12 -5.75
C TRP A 63 -3.39 -1.75 -5.64
N PRO A 64 -2.83 -1.66 -4.41
CA PRO A 64 -1.40 -1.41 -4.23
C PRO A 64 -0.53 -2.49 -4.85
N ARG A 65 0.63 -2.12 -5.40
CA ARG A 65 1.65 -3.08 -5.84
C ARG A 65 2.38 -3.68 -4.63
N VAL A 66 2.78 -4.96 -4.68
CA VAL A 66 3.35 -5.65 -3.52
C VAL A 66 4.68 -6.33 -3.82
N ALA A 67 5.73 -5.93 -3.08
CA ALA A 67 6.99 -6.66 -3.03
C ALA A 67 6.99 -7.62 -1.82
N ILE A 68 7.36 -8.87 -2.05
CA ILE A 68 7.39 -9.93 -1.05
C ILE A 68 8.85 -10.35 -0.90
N TRP A 69 9.36 -10.36 0.32
CA TRP A 69 10.73 -10.75 0.64
C TRP A 69 10.71 -11.84 1.70
N HIS A 70 11.27 -13.00 1.40
CA HIS A 70 11.22 -14.14 2.31
C HIS A 70 12.51 -14.95 2.28
N GLY A 71 13.01 -15.32 3.46
CA GLY A 71 14.16 -16.20 3.61
C GLY A 71 13.80 -17.66 3.32
N ASP A 72 14.66 -18.38 2.60
CA ASP A 72 14.44 -19.80 2.30
C ASP A 72 14.52 -20.70 3.55
N ASN A 73 15.18 -20.25 4.62
CA ASN A 73 15.37 -20.99 5.86
C ASN A 73 14.56 -20.40 7.03
N ASP A 74 13.51 -19.64 6.76
CA ASP A 74 12.68 -19.02 7.80
C ASP A 74 11.90 -20.08 8.59
N ALA A 75 12.36 -20.37 9.80
CA ALA A 75 11.72 -21.32 10.72
C ALA A 75 10.63 -20.68 11.61
N THR A 76 10.47 -19.35 11.58
CA THR A 76 9.44 -18.64 12.36
C THR A 76 8.18 -18.44 11.53
N VAL A 77 8.36 -17.93 10.31
CA VAL A 77 7.29 -17.78 9.31
C VAL A 77 7.68 -18.60 8.09
N ALA A 78 7.05 -19.76 7.93
CA ALA A 78 7.44 -20.75 6.94
C ALA A 78 7.55 -20.16 5.52
N PRO A 79 8.55 -20.54 4.70
CA PRO A 79 8.77 -19.96 3.37
C PRO A 79 7.60 -20.13 2.38
N ARG A 80 6.66 -21.04 2.68
CA ARG A 80 5.37 -21.17 2.01
C ARG A 80 4.56 -19.88 2.05
N ASN A 81 4.68 -19.06 3.09
CA ASN A 81 3.93 -17.81 3.18
C ASN A 81 4.27 -16.82 2.05
N ALA A 82 5.44 -16.94 1.42
CA ALA A 82 5.75 -16.19 0.20
C ALA A 82 4.89 -16.64 -1.00
N ASP A 83 4.56 -17.93 -1.09
CA ASP A 83 3.63 -18.46 -2.10
C ASP A 83 2.20 -18.00 -1.80
N GLU A 84 1.76 -18.05 -0.55
CA GLU A 84 0.42 -17.59 -0.17
C GLU A 84 0.25 -16.07 -0.38
N LEU A 85 1.29 -15.28 -0.10
CA LEU A 85 1.32 -13.85 -0.39
C LEU A 85 1.28 -13.59 -1.89
N ARG A 86 2.07 -14.33 -2.68
CA ARG A 86 1.99 -14.28 -4.14
C ARG A 86 0.55 -14.54 -4.57
N ASP A 87 -0.01 -15.67 -4.14
CA ASP A 87 -1.34 -16.11 -4.55
C ASP A 87 -2.43 -15.10 -4.19
N GLN A 88 -2.35 -14.50 -2.99
CA GLN A 88 -3.23 -13.43 -2.57
C GLN A 88 -3.16 -12.23 -3.51
N TRP A 89 -1.96 -11.68 -3.68
CA TRP A 89 -1.82 -10.40 -4.38
C TRP A 89 -1.97 -10.54 -5.89
N THR A 90 -1.50 -11.63 -6.50
CA THR A 90 -1.75 -11.87 -7.94
C THR A 90 -3.24 -12.05 -8.20
N ALA A 91 -3.99 -12.75 -7.34
CA ALA A 91 -5.44 -12.90 -7.52
C ALA A 91 -6.23 -11.61 -7.27
N VAL A 92 -5.76 -10.75 -6.34
CA VAL A 92 -6.32 -9.40 -6.16
C VAL A 92 -6.19 -8.58 -7.46
N HIS A 93 -5.02 -8.66 -8.10
CA HIS A 93 -4.71 -8.00 -9.37
C HIS A 93 -5.25 -8.72 -10.63
N GLY A 94 -5.86 -9.90 -10.49
CA GLY A 94 -6.38 -10.69 -11.61
C GLY A 94 -5.31 -11.35 -12.49
N LEU A 95 -4.13 -11.62 -11.93
CA LEU A 95 -2.96 -12.17 -12.61
C LEU A 95 -2.86 -13.70 -12.41
N GLY A 96 -2.08 -14.35 -13.28
CA GLY A 96 -1.71 -15.76 -13.13
C GLY A 96 -0.63 -15.99 -12.07
N GLN A 97 -0.38 -17.26 -11.70
CA GLN A 97 0.67 -17.63 -10.74
C GLN A 97 2.02 -17.95 -11.36
N ILE A 98 2.10 -17.98 -12.69
CA ILE A 98 3.37 -18.11 -13.42
C ILE A 98 3.96 -16.72 -13.58
N PRO A 99 5.21 -16.47 -13.15
CA PRO A 99 5.81 -15.15 -13.29
C PRO A 99 6.09 -14.82 -14.75
N ASP A 100 5.90 -13.56 -15.12
CA ASP A 100 6.19 -13.04 -16.45
C ASP A 100 7.69 -12.87 -16.67
N ARG A 101 8.43 -12.55 -15.60
CA ARG A 101 9.89 -12.44 -15.62
C ARG A 101 10.50 -13.08 -14.38
N THR A 102 11.68 -13.65 -14.57
CA THR A 102 12.51 -14.14 -13.48
C THR A 102 13.92 -13.63 -13.64
N SER A 103 14.57 -13.31 -12.52
CA SER A 103 15.94 -12.82 -12.49
C SER A 103 16.61 -13.15 -11.16
N THR A 104 17.88 -12.79 -11.04
CA THR A 104 18.66 -12.93 -9.82
C THR A 104 19.27 -11.57 -9.49
N ILE A 105 19.16 -11.14 -8.22
CA ILE A 105 19.53 -9.81 -7.77
C ILE A 105 20.44 -9.84 -6.54
N GLY A 106 21.26 -8.79 -6.42
CA GLY A 106 22.14 -8.56 -5.27
C GLY A 106 23.21 -9.62 -5.04
N PRO A 107 23.95 -9.52 -3.92
CA PRO A 107 24.81 -10.59 -3.46
C PRO A 107 23.98 -11.80 -3.05
N ASN A 108 24.59 -13.00 -3.08
CA ASN A 108 23.96 -14.26 -2.63
C ASN A 108 22.76 -14.77 -3.45
N SER A 109 22.62 -14.29 -4.69
CA SER A 109 21.72 -14.86 -5.69
C SER A 109 20.24 -14.88 -5.28
N THR A 110 19.73 -13.75 -4.77
CA THR A 110 18.30 -13.62 -4.45
C THR A 110 17.48 -13.82 -5.71
N ARG A 111 16.52 -14.77 -5.66
CA ARG A 111 15.70 -15.15 -6.81
C ARG A 111 14.48 -14.24 -6.85
N ARG A 112 14.36 -13.46 -7.91
CA ARG A 112 13.26 -12.53 -8.14
C ARG A 112 12.29 -13.09 -9.19
N SER A 113 11.01 -13.07 -8.88
CA SER A 113 9.90 -13.41 -9.78
C SER A 113 8.94 -12.23 -9.86
N GLU A 114 8.65 -11.78 -11.07
CA GLU A 114 7.86 -10.57 -11.33
C GLU A 114 6.58 -10.92 -12.09
N TYR A 115 5.47 -10.36 -11.61
CA TYR A 115 4.13 -10.47 -12.18
C TYR A 115 3.70 -9.07 -12.62
N LEU A 116 3.65 -8.85 -13.92
CA LEU A 116 3.42 -7.54 -14.51
C LEU A 116 1.94 -7.17 -14.40
N ALA A 117 1.67 -5.87 -14.25
CA ALA A 117 0.32 -5.35 -14.40
C ALA A 117 -0.22 -5.64 -15.82
N ALA A 118 -1.56 -5.64 -15.98
CA ALA A 118 -2.22 -6.00 -17.23
C ALA A 118 -1.85 -5.10 -18.43
N ASP A 119 -1.37 -3.88 -18.17
CA ASP A 119 -0.86 -2.96 -19.18
C ASP A 119 0.57 -3.30 -19.66
N GLY A 120 1.19 -4.35 -19.10
CA GLY A 120 2.57 -4.75 -19.38
C GLY A 120 3.62 -3.82 -18.78
N GLY A 121 3.21 -2.89 -17.91
CA GLY A 121 4.03 -1.87 -17.28
C GLY A 121 4.83 -2.39 -16.09
N ALA A 122 4.65 -1.76 -14.92
CA ALA A 122 5.39 -2.11 -13.71
C ALA A 122 4.93 -3.46 -13.13
N SER A 123 5.82 -4.11 -12.37
CA SER A 123 5.48 -5.31 -11.60
C SER A 123 4.42 -4.97 -10.55
N ALA A 124 3.25 -5.59 -10.65
CA ALA A 124 2.16 -5.48 -9.67
C ALA A 124 2.45 -6.34 -8.44
N VAL A 125 3.08 -7.49 -8.64
CA VAL A 125 3.60 -8.35 -7.56
C VAL A 125 5.04 -8.76 -7.89
N GLU A 126 5.92 -8.65 -6.90
CA GLU A 126 7.31 -9.11 -6.98
C GLU A 126 7.60 -10.05 -5.81
N VAL A 127 8.13 -11.24 -6.08
CA VAL A 127 8.51 -12.22 -5.06
C VAL A 127 10.02 -12.39 -5.08
N ASN A 128 10.66 -12.06 -3.96
CA ASN A 128 12.10 -12.17 -3.74
C ASN A 128 12.36 -13.24 -2.68
N ARG A 129 12.89 -14.39 -3.12
CA ARG A 129 13.30 -15.48 -2.24
C ARG A 129 14.80 -15.38 -1.98
N VAL A 130 15.16 -15.19 -0.72
CA VAL A 130 16.53 -14.89 -0.29
C VAL A 130 17.19 -16.17 0.22
N PRO A 131 18.22 -16.69 -0.49
CA PRO A 131 18.88 -17.93 -0.11
C PRO A 131 19.57 -17.83 1.25
N GLY A 132 19.52 -18.91 2.01
CA GLY A 132 20.37 -19.10 3.19
C GLY A 132 19.91 -18.37 4.46
N ILE A 133 19.04 -17.36 4.38
CA ILE A 133 18.61 -16.58 5.54
C ILE A 133 17.34 -17.13 6.20
N GLY A 134 17.22 -16.91 7.51
CA GLY A 134 16.04 -17.23 8.32
C GLY A 134 15.06 -16.05 8.45
N HIS A 135 14.39 -15.95 9.61
CA HIS A 135 13.39 -14.91 9.86
C HIS A 135 14.02 -13.53 10.09
N GLY A 136 13.90 -12.64 9.12
CA GLY A 136 14.34 -11.26 9.26
C GLY A 136 14.39 -10.49 7.95
N THR A 137 14.86 -9.26 8.09
CA THR A 137 15.09 -8.32 6.99
C THR A 137 16.50 -8.54 6.43
N PRO A 138 16.64 -8.84 5.12
CA PRO A 138 17.94 -8.89 4.46
C PRO A 138 18.55 -7.49 4.39
N VAL A 139 19.81 -7.38 4.82
CA VAL A 139 20.63 -6.16 4.68
C VAL A 139 21.96 -6.52 4.01
N ASP A 140 22.68 -5.53 3.52
CA ASP A 140 24.02 -5.71 2.93
C ASP A 140 24.87 -4.54 3.44
N PRO A 141 25.48 -4.67 4.63
CA PRO A 141 26.20 -3.57 5.25
C PRO A 141 27.40 -3.13 4.39
N GLY A 142 27.46 -1.83 4.12
CA GLY A 142 28.56 -1.24 3.36
C GLY A 142 28.21 0.17 2.90
N SER A 143 29.08 0.75 2.07
CA SER A 143 28.92 2.12 1.57
C SER A 143 28.61 2.18 0.07
N GLY A 144 28.44 1.03 -0.58
CA GLY A 144 28.05 0.94 -1.99
C GLY A 144 26.60 1.37 -2.22
N ALA A 145 26.28 1.71 -3.47
CA ALA A 145 24.95 2.19 -3.84
C ALA A 145 23.82 1.16 -3.62
N GLU A 146 24.14 -0.14 -3.73
CA GLU A 146 23.20 -1.25 -3.48
C GLU A 146 23.31 -1.83 -2.06
N GLN A 147 24.10 -1.19 -1.20
CA GLN A 147 24.36 -1.65 0.17
C GLN A 147 23.55 -0.81 1.17
N CYS A 148 23.06 -1.45 2.23
CA CYS A 148 22.32 -0.77 3.28
C CYS A 148 22.30 -1.53 4.60
N GLY A 149 21.93 -0.80 5.65
CA GLY A 149 21.67 -1.36 6.96
C GLY A 149 22.94 -1.73 7.71
N ALA A 150 22.74 -2.35 8.86
CA ALA A 150 23.78 -2.89 9.71
C ALA A 150 23.26 -4.20 10.32
N THR A 151 24.17 -5.11 10.62
CA THR A 151 23.89 -6.32 11.40
C THR A 151 24.06 -6.04 12.90
N GLY A 152 23.95 -7.08 13.72
CA GLY A 152 24.14 -6.97 15.19
C GLY A 152 22.84 -7.00 15.98
N THR A 153 21.70 -7.10 15.31
CA THR A 153 20.42 -7.53 15.91
C THR A 153 19.94 -8.81 15.24
N GLN A 154 19.08 -9.57 15.92
CA GLN A 154 18.67 -10.92 15.49
C GLN A 154 17.99 -10.96 14.11
N HIS A 155 17.37 -9.86 13.67
CA HIS A 155 16.49 -9.83 12.49
C HIS A 155 17.01 -8.96 11.34
N PHE A 156 18.24 -8.46 11.40
CA PHE A 156 18.91 -7.86 10.24
C PHE A 156 20.05 -8.77 9.80
N ILE A 157 19.87 -9.43 8.66
CA ILE A 157 20.71 -10.55 8.23
C ILE A 157 21.55 -10.13 7.01
N ASP A 158 22.86 -10.30 7.09
CA ASP A 158 23.80 -10.01 6.01
C ASP A 158 23.55 -10.93 4.80
N SER A 159 23.05 -10.37 3.70
CA SER A 159 22.74 -11.11 2.48
C SER A 159 22.60 -10.21 1.25
N VAL A 160 21.60 -9.32 1.26
CA VAL A 160 21.24 -8.43 0.16
C VAL A 160 20.52 -7.23 0.76
N CYS A 161 20.72 -6.01 0.24
CA CYS A 161 19.97 -4.87 0.72
C CYS A 161 18.52 -4.92 0.20
N SER A 162 17.58 -5.49 0.97
CA SER A 162 16.17 -5.54 0.55
C SER A 162 15.58 -4.14 0.38
N SER A 163 15.98 -3.18 1.23
CA SER A 163 15.48 -1.80 1.16
C SER A 163 15.83 -1.10 -0.16
N TYR A 164 17.02 -1.32 -0.71
CA TYR A 164 17.44 -0.78 -2.00
C TYR A 164 16.49 -1.26 -3.11
N TRP A 165 16.30 -2.58 -3.19
CA TRP A 165 15.42 -3.18 -4.19
C TRP A 165 13.95 -2.81 -3.99
N ILE A 166 13.48 -2.67 -2.74
CA ILE A 166 12.13 -2.17 -2.43
C ILE A 166 11.95 -0.73 -2.94
N THR A 167 12.94 0.15 -2.75
CA THR A 167 12.85 1.52 -3.28
C THR A 167 12.78 1.54 -4.81
N ARG A 168 13.52 0.65 -5.49
CA ARG A 168 13.38 0.48 -6.95
C ARG A 168 12.01 -0.03 -7.34
N PHE A 169 11.49 -1.04 -6.66
CA PHE A 169 10.14 -1.55 -6.89
C PHE A 169 9.08 -0.44 -6.75
N PHE A 170 9.24 0.45 -5.77
CA PHE A 170 8.37 1.62 -5.58
C PHE A 170 8.59 2.74 -6.60
N GLY A 171 9.64 2.71 -7.43
CA GLY A 171 9.98 3.79 -8.35
C GLY A 171 10.57 5.02 -7.65
N LEU A 172 11.26 4.81 -6.52
CA LEU A 172 11.86 5.85 -5.68
C LEU A 172 13.40 5.89 -5.78
N ASP A 173 13.99 5.26 -6.81
CA ASP A 173 15.44 5.19 -7.00
C ASP A 173 16.03 6.39 -7.76
N GLY A 174 15.20 7.40 -8.05
CA GLY A 174 15.60 8.63 -8.73
C GLY A 174 15.93 8.46 -10.21
N THR A 175 15.74 7.25 -10.78
CA THR A 175 15.93 6.99 -12.21
C THR A 175 14.64 7.17 -13.01
N THR A 176 13.51 7.09 -12.33
CA THR A 176 12.22 7.58 -12.79
C THR A 176 12.16 9.08 -12.51
N THR A 177 11.96 9.90 -13.55
CA THR A 177 11.35 11.23 -13.36
C THR A 177 10.13 11.00 -12.46
N PRO A 178 9.92 11.76 -11.37
CA PRO A 178 8.71 11.61 -10.58
C PRO A 178 7.55 11.66 -11.56
N GLU A 179 6.85 10.54 -11.72
CA GLU A 179 5.51 10.64 -12.27
C GLU A 179 4.82 11.60 -11.31
N PRO A 180 4.27 12.73 -11.79
CA PRO A 180 3.49 13.60 -10.93
C PRO A 180 2.52 12.69 -10.19
N PRO A 181 2.28 12.92 -8.88
CA PRO A 181 1.39 12.06 -8.10
C PRO A 181 0.18 11.76 -8.98
N VAL A 182 -0.05 10.47 -9.25
CA VAL A 182 -1.22 10.06 -10.03
C VAL A 182 -2.39 10.58 -9.22
N ASP A 183 -2.96 11.68 -9.69
CA ASP A 183 -4.16 12.23 -9.10
C ASP A 183 -5.14 11.05 -9.05
N PRO A 184 -5.82 10.81 -7.91
CA PRO A 184 -6.95 9.89 -7.90
C PRO A 184 -7.84 10.25 -9.10
N PRO A 185 -8.45 9.26 -9.78
CA PRO A 185 -9.16 9.48 -11.03
C PRO A 185 -9.93 10.78 -10.92
N THR A 186 -9.61 11.71 -11.82
CA THR A 186 -10.10 13.08 -11.78
C THR A 186 -11.60 13.02 -12.02
N GLU A 187 -12.35 12.71 -10.97
CA GLU A 187 -13.68 13.27 -10.84
C GLU A 187 -13.45 14.78 -10.92
N PRO A 188 -14.14 15.49 -11.82
CA PRO A 188 -13.99 16.93 -11.91
C PRO A 188 -14.20 17.47 -10.49
N ALA A 189 -13.17 18.16 -9.95
CA ALA A 189 -13.21 18.66 -8.59
C ALA A 189 -14.54 19.40 -8.39
N ALA A 190 -15.45 18.76 -7.66
CA ALA A 190 -16.79 19.28 -7.55
C ALA A 190 -16.70 20.53 -6.66
N CYS A 191 -17.29 21.62 -7.15
CA CYS A 191 -17.39 22.86 -6.42
C CYS A 191 -18.84 23.05 -6.02
N TRP A 192 -19.07 23.46 -4.77
CA TRP A 192 -20.40 23.76 -4.26
C TRP A 192 -20.40 25.17 -3.70
N THR A 193 -21.26 26.00 -4.27
CA THR A 193 -21.57 27.31 -3.70
C THR A 193 -22.84 27.20 -2.88
N ALA A 194 -22.73 27.37 -1.56
CA ALA A 194 -23.87 27.30 -0.66
C ALA A 194 -23.66 28.21 0.57
N ASN A 195 -24.73 28.44 1.33
CA ASN A 195 -24.59 29.11 2.61
C ASN A 195 -23.93 28.18 3.65
N ASN A 196 -23.36 28.77 4.70
CA ASN A 196 -22.65 28.05 5.75
C ASN A 196 -23.50 26.95 6.43
N TYR A 197 -24.81 27.17 6.58
CA TYR A 197 -25.73 26.15 7.09
C TYR A 197 -25.77 24.91 6.17
N GLU A 198 -25.94 25.10 4.86
CA GLU A 198 -26.00 24.01 3.89
C GLU A 198 -24.66 23.30 3.68
N HIS A 199 -23.53 23.99 3.86
CA HIS A 199 -22.21 23.35 3.85
C HIS A 199 -22.05 22.33 4.99
N VAL A 200 -22.47 22.70 6.20
CA VAL A 200 -22.44 21.79 7.36
C VAL A 200 -23.44 20.66 7.19
N ARG A 201 -24.67 20.97 6.76
CA ARG A 201 -25.73 19.96 6.52
C ARG A 201 -25.31 18.90 5.51
N ALA A 202 -24.54 19.30 4.49
CA ALA A 202 -24.05 18.41 3.45
C ALA A 202 -22.68 17.78 3.77
N GLY A 203 -22.15 17.92 4.99
CA GLY A 203 -20.89 17.29 5.42
C GLY A 203 -19.62 17.93 4.84
N ARG A 204 -19.72 19.10 4.21
CA ARG A 204 -18.57 19.84 3.63
C ARG A 204 -17.90 20.78 4.63
N ALA A 205 -18.51 20.99 5.79
CA ALA A 205 -17.99 21.84 6.86
C ALA A 205 -18.43 21.34 8.24
N THR A 206 -17.72 21.77 9.29
CA THR A 206 -18.04 21.51 10.70
C THR A 206 -18.35 22.82 11.43
N THR A 207 -19.01 22.71 12.58
CA THR A 207 -19.27 23.86 13.46
C THR A 207 -18.48 23.76 14.75
N THR A 208 -17.98 24.89 15.25
CA THR A 208 -17.41 24.99 16.60
C THR A 208 -17.65 26.42 17.11
N GLY A 209 -18.27 26.55 18.28
CA GLY A 209 -18.51 27.86 18.91
C GLY A 209 -19.36 28.83 18.07
N GLY A 210 -20.29 28.34 17.24
CA GLY A 210 -21.11 29.14 16.33
C GLY A 210 -20.41 29.60 15.05
N GLN A 211 -19.15 29.22 14.86
CA GLN A 211 -18.39 29.41 13.63
C GLN A 211 -18.36 28.13 12.80
N VAL A 212 -18.11 28.27 11.51
CA VAL A 212 -18.05 27.19 10.53
C VAL A 212 -16.63 27.08 9.97
N TYR A 213 -16.17 25.84 9.80
CA TYR A 213 -14.85 25.52 9.27
C TYR A 213 -14.99 24.45 8.18
N ALA A 214 -14.33 24.63 7.04
CA ALA A 214 -14.35 23.65 5.97
C ALA A 214 -13.81 22.29 6.45
N GLN A 215 -14.49 21.21 6.08
CA GLN A 215 -14.14 19.85 6.46
C GLN A 215 -12.82 19.47 5.78
N GLY A 216 -11.85 18.91 6.53
CA GLY A 216 -10.52 18.59 6.01
C GLY A 216 -9.53 19.75 6.14
N SER A 217 -9.73 20.87 5.44
CA SER A 217 -8.76 21.98 5.48
C SER A 217 -8.81 22.84 6.74
N GLY A 218 -9.94 22.86 7.45
CA GLY A 218 -10.14 23.68 8.63
C GLY A 218 -10.24 25.18 8.35
N GLN A 219 -10.37 25.60 7.09
CA GLN A 219 -10.49 27.02 6.74
C GLN A 219 -11.76 27.63 7.31
N HIS A 220 -11.63 28.80 7.94
CA HIS A 220 -12.75 29.50 8.57
C HIS A 220 -13.69 30.09 7.52
N LEU A 221 -14.98 29.77 7.64
CA LEU A 221 -16.05 30.20 6.75
C LEU A 221 -16.95 31.29 7.37
N GLY A 222 -16.69 31.66 8.62
CA GLY A 222 -17.55 32.62 9.34
C GLY A 222 -18.69 31.96 10.12
N LEU A 223 -19.75 32.73 10.37
CA LEU A 223 -20.86 32.33 11.26
C LEU A 223 -21.71 31.19 10.66
N TYR A 224 -22.19 30.29 11.52
CA TYR A 224 -23.15 29.25 11.14
C TYR A 224 -24.54 29.86 10.92
N ASN A 225 -24.80 30.31 9.69
CA ASN A 225 -26.05 30.92 9.29
C ASN A 225 -26.34 30.69 7.80
N THR A 226 -27.47 31.23 7.32
CA THR A 226 -27.92 31.13 5.93
C THR A 226 -27.55 32.36 5.08
N PHE A 227 -26.84 33.35 5.64
CA PHE A 227 -26.51 34.63 4.99
C PHE A 227 -25.07 34.68 4.44
N VAL A 228 -24.16 33.93 5.05
CA VAL A 228 -22.76 33.83 4.61
C VAL A 228 -22.66 32.65 3.65
N THR A 229 -22.16 32.92 2.45
CA THR A 229 -22.05 31.97 1.35
C THR A 229 -20.60 31.86 0.92
N HIS A 230 -20.14 30.63 0.71
CA HIS A 230 -18.81 30.33 0.18
C HIS A 230 -18.93 29.29 -0.93
N THR A 231 -17.91 29.23 -1.77
CA THR A 231 -17.67 28.12 -2.68
C THR A 231 -16.63 27.21 -2.06
N LEU A 232 -16.95 25.93 -1.88
CA LEU A 232 -15.98 24.91 -1.46
C LEU A 232 -15.63 24.01 -2.63
N LYS A 233 -14.34 23.76 -2.84
CA LYS A 233 -13.79 22.77 -3.76
C LYS A 233 -13.34 21.55 -2.98
N GLU A 234 -13.74 20.36 -3.41
CA GLU A 234 -13.23 19.10 -2.86
C GLU A 234 -12.01 18.61 -3.65
N SER A 235 -10.88 18.43 -2.95
CA SER A 235 -9.66 17.82 -3.49
C SER A 235 -8.67 17.59 -2.35
N PRO A 236 -8.32 16.33 -2.00
CA PRO A 236 -8.96 15.06 -2.39
C PRO A 236 -10.37 14.86 -1.79
N ALA A 237 -11.02 13.70 -2.04
CA ALA A 237 -12.33 13.37 -1.47
C ALA A 237 -12.36 13.52 0.07
N GLY A 238 -13.40 14.14 0.61
CA GLY A 238 -13.54 14.47 2.03
C GLY A 238 -12.71 15.68 2.50
N HIS A 239 -11.94 16.31 1.62
CA HIS A 239 -11.10 17.48 1.92
C HIS A 239 -11.54 18.71 1.12
N TYR A 240 -12.12 19.69 1.82
CA TYR A 240 -12.74 20.88 1.25
C TYR A 240 -11.91 22.13 1.52
N VAL A 241 -11.71 22.95 0.50
CA VAL A 241 -11.04 24.26 0.58
C VAL A 241 -11.94 25.36 0.04
N VAL A 242 -11.84 26.56 0.61
CA VAL A 242 -12.48 27.78 0.10
C VAL A 242 -11.95 28.10 -1.28
N ALA A 243 -12.86 28.29 -2.22
CA ALA A 243 -12.58 28.48 -3.63
C ALA A 243 -13.43 29.62 -4.22
N ASP A 244 -13.78 30.61 -3.41
CA ASP A 244 -14.58 31.78 -3.82
C ASP A 244 -14.00 32.42 -5.10
N GLY A 245 -14.77 32.37 -6.20
CA GLY A 245 -14.37 32.94 -7.49
C GLY A 245 -13.29 32.17 -8.28
N SER A 246 -12.87 30.99 -7.80
CA SER A 246 -11.83 30.16 -8.44
C SER A 246 -12.33 28.81 -8.98
N CYS A 247 -13.63 28.54 -8.85
CA CYS A 247 -14.31 27.47 -9.57
C CYS A 247 -15.20 28.05 -10.68
N PRO A 248 -15.29 27.41 -11.86
CA PRO A 248 -16.25 27.79 -12.90
C PRO A 248 -17.70 27.62 -12.44
#